data_AF-A0A6A5WZB3-F1
#
_entry.id   AF-A0A6A5WZB3-F1
#
_cell.length_a   1.000
_cell.length_b   1.000
_cell.length_c   1.000
_cell.angle_alpha   90.00
_cell.angle_beta   90.00
_cell.angle_gamma   90.00
#
_symmetry.space_group_name_H-M   'P 1'
#
loop_
_entity.id
_entity.type
_entity.pdbx_description
1 polymer ?
#
loop_
_entity_poly.entity_id
_entity_poly.type
_entity_poly.pdbx_seq_one_letter_code
_entity_poly.pdbx_strand_id
1 'polypeptide(L)'
;MDDPPTLSTSQNATGEGAESLTPLEQEVLDEYARLLGNLNNMSSLLAQLSANPSAEILDALRGLERKTSLVFTLLKASVYSIVLNQQIQDGGEEPEPGRGSEFGE
;
A
#
# COMPACT_ATOMS: atom_id res chain seq x y z
N MET A 1 -90.17 -3.41 -18.64
CA MET A 1 -89.06 -2.44 -18.57
C MET A 1 -88.23 -2.88 -17.40
N ASP A 2 -87.25 -3.70 -17.75
CA ASP A 2 -86.63 -4.74 -16.95
C ASP A 2 -85.54 -4.19 -16.04
N ASP A 3 -85.48 -4.68 -14.80
CA ASP A 3 -84.35 -4.45 -13.89
C ASP A 3 -83.06 -5.03 -14.49
N PRO A 4 -81.92 -4.31 -14.42
CA PRO A 4 -80.65 -4.83 -14.94
C PRO A 4 -80.15 -5.98 -14.04
N PRO A 5 -79.56 -7.04 -14.63
CA PRO A 5 -78.99 -8.12 -13.85
C PRO A 5 -77.79 -7.61 -13.04
N THR A 6 -77.82 -7.85 -11.73
CA THR A 6 -76.66 -7.70 -10.85
C THR A 6 -75.58 -8.67 -11.31
N LEU A 7 -74.54 -8.14 -11.96
CA LEU A 7 -73.29 -8.86 -12.20
C LEU A 7 -72.67 -9.15 -10.83
N SER A 8 -72.95 -10.32 -10.28
CA SER A 8 -72.04 -10.99 -9.34
C SER A 8 -70.73 -11.18 -10.09
N THR A 9 -69.84 -10.20 -9.95
CA THR A 9 -68.41 -10.38 -10.23
C THR A 9 -67.90 -11.37 -9.21
N SER A 10 -68.01 -12.65 -9.57
CA SER A 10 -67.20 -13.71 -9.02
C SER A 10 -65.75 -13.28 -9.02
N GLN A 11 -65.13 -13.38 -7.85
CA GLN A 11 -63.81 -13.97 -7.65
C GLN A 11 -62.93 -14.00 -8.90
N ASN A 12 -61.98 -13.07 -9.01
CA ASN A 12 -60.60 -13.52 -9.18
C ASN A 12 -59.58 -12.40 -8.89
N ALA A 13 -58.54 -12.80 -8.13
CA ALA A 13 -57.20 -12.23 -8.15
C ALA A 13 -56.99 -10.78 -7.65
N THR A 14 -57.39 -10.46 -6.42
CA THR A 14 -56.58 -9.55 -5.59
C THR A 14 -55.66 -10.40 -4.72
N GLY A 15 -54.45 -10.68 -5.20
CA GLY A 15 -53.45 -11.44 -4.45
C GLY A 15 -52.32 -12.08 -5.26
N GLU A 16 -52.36 -12.03 -6.59
CA GLU A 16 -51.27 -12.50 -7.45
C GLU A 16 -50.26 -11.37 -7.65
N GLY A 17 -49.18 -11.38 -6.88
CA GLY A 17 -48.12 -10.37 -6.95
C GLY A 17 -47.17 -10.41 -5.76
N ALA A 18 -47.57 -11.07 -4.67
CA ALA A 18 -46.61 -11.69 -3.77
C ALA A 18 -46.46 -13.14 -4.23
N GLU A 19 -45.64 -13.39 -5.25
CA GLU A 19 -45.02 -14.71 -5.38
C GLU A 19 -44.35 -14.98 -4.03
N SER A 20 -45.01 -15.76 -3.19
CA SER A 20 -44.48 -16.13 -1.89
C SER A 20 -43.22 -16.92 -2.17
N LEU A 21 -42.07 -16.27 -1.98
CA LEU A 21 -40.77 -16.91 -2.11
C LEU A 21 -40.82 -18.23 -1.35
N THR A 22 -40.34 -19.29 -1.99
CA THR A 22 -40.24 -20.58 -1.31
C THR A 22 -39.34 -20.41 -0.09
N PRO A 23 -39.56 -21.17 1.02
CA PRO A 23 -38.79 -20.99 2.25
C PRO A 23 -37.26 -21.03 2.02
N LEU A 24 -36.81 -21.85 1.07
CA LEU A 24 -35.41 -21.94 0.67
C LEU A 24 -34.89 -20.70 -0.05
N GLU A 25 -35.69 -20.09 -0.94
CA GLU A 25 -35.30 -18.88 -1.66
C GLU A 25 -35.10 -17.71 -0.71
N GLN A 26 -35.98 -17.56 0.30
CA GLN A 26 -35.83 -16.53 1.31
C GLN A 26 -34.57 -16.75 2.17
N GLU A 27 -34.32 -17.98 2.61
CA GLU A 27 -33.11 -18.33 3.40
C GLU A 27 -31.82 -18.03 2.62
N VAL A 28 -31.79 -18.38 1.33
CA VAL A 28 -30.65 -18.11 0.45
C VAL A 28 -30.45 -16.60 0.27
N LEU A 29 -31.52 -15.83 0.04
CA LEU A 29 -31.44 -14.38 -0.10
C LEU A 29 -30.96 -13.70 1.20
N ASP A 30 -31.41 -14.17 2.36
CA ASP A 30 -30.97 -13.67 3.66
C ASP A 30 -29.46 -13.93 3.88
N GLU A 31 -28.97 -15.12 3.52
CA GLU A 31 -27.54 -15.43 3.59
C GLU A 31 -26.70 -14.65 2.58
N TYR A 32 -27.19 -14.43 1.35
CA TYR A 32 -26.52 -13.55 0.39
C TYR A 32 -26.48 -12.10 0.87
N ALA A 33 -27.56 -11.60 1.47
CA ALA A 33 -27.59 -10.25 2.04
C ALA A 33 -26.58 -10.12 3.19
N ARG A 34 -26.49 -11.15 4.04
CA ARG A 34 -25.49 -11.22 5.12
C ARG A 34 -24.06 -11.27 4.58
N LEU A 35 -23.82 -12.11 3.58
CA LEU A 35 -22.51 -12.24 2.93
C LEU A 35 -22.09 -10.93 2.28
N LEU A 36 -23.00 -10.26 1.57
CA LEU A 36 -22.75 -8.95 0.97
C LEU A 36 -22.42 -7.91 2.04
N GLY A 37 -23.15 -7.90 3.16
CA GLY A 37 -22.84 -7.05 4.31
C GLY A 37 -21.43 -7.31 4.86
N ASN A 38 -21.06 -8.58 5.02
CA ASN A 38 -19.73 -8.97 5.48
C ASN A 38 -18.62 -8.55 4.49
N LEU A 39 -18.84 -8.75 3.19
CA LEU A 39 -17.90 -8.33 2.14
C LEU A 39 -17.72 -6.82 2.09
N ASN A 40 -18.81 -6.06 2.19
CA ASN A 40 -18.75 -4.59 2.25
C ASN A 40 -17.98 -4.11 3.49
N ASN A 41 -18.21 -4.74 4.65
CA ASN A 41 -17.46 -4.44 5.86
C ASN A 41 -15.96 -4.76 5.70
N MET A 42 -15.61 -5.94 5.18
CA MET A 42 -14.22 -6.31 4.89
C MET A 42 -13.56 -5.34 3.91
N SER A 43 -14.25 -4.98 2.83
CA SER A 43 -13.77 -4.02 1.83
C SER A 43 -13.49 -2.65 2.47
N SER A 44 -14.40 -2.14 3.29
CA SER A 44 -14.21 -0.90 4.04
C SER A 44 -13.01 -0.98 5.00
N LEU A 45 -12.86 -2.09 5.73
CA LEU A 45 -11.76 -2.28 6.66
C LEU A 45 -10.40 -2.33 5.93
N LEU A 46 -10.35 -3.03 4.80
CA LEU A 46 -9.17 -3.08 3.93
C LEU A 46 -8.84 -1.71 3.33
N ALA A 47 -9.85 -0.94 2.91
CA ALA A 47 -9.66 0.41 2.41
C ALA A 47 -9.10 1.33 3.51
N GLN A 48 -9.60 1.23 4.75
CA GLN A 48 -9.08 1.98 5.89
C GLN A 48 -7.64 1.61 6.24
N LEU A 49 -7.31 0.32 6.22
CA LEU A 49 -5.96 -0.18 6.47
C LEU A 49 -4.98 0.24 5.37
N SER A 50 -5.42 0.20 4.11
CA SER A 50 -4.63 0.64 2.95
C SER A 50 -4.42 2.15 2.92
N ALA A 51 -5.43 2.93 3.29
CA ALA A 51 -5.35 4.39 3.33
C ALA A 51 -4.51 4.91 4.51
N ASN A 52 -4.40 4.15 5.59
CA ASN A 52 -3.60 4.48 6.76
C ASN A 52 -2.52 3.41 6.99
N PRO A 53 -1.54 3.26 6.07
CA PRO A 53 -0.37 2.47 6.39
C PRO A 53 0.24 3.09 7.66
N SER A 54 0.48 2.27 8.68
CA SER A 54 0.73 2.72 10.04
C SER A 54 1.73 3.88 10.01
N ALA A 55 1.29 5.09 10.33
CA ALA A 55 2.16 6.27 10.35
C ALA A 55 3.43 6.00 11.19
N GLU A 56 3.25 5.16 12.22
CA GLU A 56 4.30 4.56 13.03
C GLU A 56 5.38 3.81 12.23
N ILE A 57 5.03 3.00 11.22
CA ILE A 57 5.99 2.29 10.37
C ILE A 57 6.75 3.29 9.48
N LEU A 58 6.06 4.27 8.90
CA LEU A 58 6.73 5.30 8.09
C LEU A 58 7.69 6.15 8.93
N ASP A 59 7.31 6.52 10.15
CA ASP A 59 8.17 7.25 11.06
C ASP A 59 9.34 6.40 11.56
N ALA A 60 9.12 5.10 11.83
CA ALA A 60 10.18 4.16 12.14
C ALA A 60 11.17 4.01 10.97
N LEU A 61 10.68 3.90 9.73
CA LEU A 61 11.52 3.82 8.52
C LEU A 61 12.32 5.09 8.29
N ARG A 62 11.73 6.28 8.45
CA ARG A 62 12.45 7.57 8.40
C ARG A 62 13.51 7.67 9.48
N GLY A 63 13.19 7.23 10.69
CA GLY A 63 14.14 7.16 11.80
C GLY A 63 15.31 6.23 11.49
N LEU A 64 15.03 5.09 10.85
CA LEU A 64 16.04 4.12 10.42
C LEU A 64 16.94 4.70 9.31
N GLU A 65 16.36 5.32 8.28
CA GLU A 65 17.08 5.96 7.17
C GLU A 65 18.10 6.99 7.66
N ARG A 66 17.71 7.84 8.62
CA ARG A 66 18.62 8.84 9.20
C ARG A 66 19.80 8.19 9.92
N LYS A 67 19.54 7.14 10.71
CA LYS A 67 20.57 6.44 11.48
C LYS A 67 21.54 5.71 10.55
N THR A 68 21.03 4.99 9.56
CA THR A 68 21.88 4.24 8.61
C THR A 68 22.64 5.19 7.69
N SER A 69 22.06 6.31 7.25
CA SER A 69 22.76 7.34 6.47
C SER A 69 23.92 7.95 7.25
N LEU A 70 23.74 8.20 8.56
CA LEU A 70 24.81 8.67 9.42
C LEU A 70 25.94 7.65 9.53
N VAL A 71 25.61 6.38 9.81
CA VAL A 71 26.59 5.29 9.89
C VAL A 71 27.34 5.13 8.56
N PHE A 72 26.63 5.14 7.42
CA PHE A 72 27.22 5.02 6.09
C PHE A 72 28.17 6.18 5.79
N THR A 73 27.78 7.42 6.15
CA THR A 73 28.62 8.60 5.94
C THR A 73 29.89 8.52 6.80
N LEU A 74 29.77 8.16 8.07
CA LEU A 74 30.91 8.00 8.97
C LEU A 74 31.84 6.88 8.49
N LEU A 75 31.28 5.77 8.04
CA LEU A 75 32.04 4.67 7.46
C LEU A 75 32.80 5.14 6.21
N LYS A 76 32.13 5.84 5.28
CA LYS A 76 32.76 6.35 4.06
C LYS A 76 33.89 7.34 4.36
N ALA A 77 33.69 8.24 5.32
CA ALA A 77 34.72 9.17 5.76
C ALA A 77 35.92 8.44 6.39
N SER A 78 35.64 7.45 7.24
CA SER A 78 36.67 6.62 7.88
C SER A 78 37.51 5.87 6.83
N VAL A 79 36.85 5.16 5.91
CA VAL A 79 37.52 4.42 4.83
C VAL A 79 38.33 5.37 3.94
N TYR A 80 37.77 6.51 3.55
CA TYR A 80 38.48 7.48 2.73
C TYR A 80 39.73 8.01 3.42
N SER A 81 39.63 8.36 4.72
CA SER A 81 40.78 8.81 5.50
C SER A 81 41.88 7.75 5.60
N ILE A 82 41.52 6.47 5.78
CA ILE A 82 42.48 5.37 5.88
C ILE A 82 43.17 5.14 4.53
N VAL A 83 42.41 5.06 3.44
CA VAL A 83 42.94 4.84 2.09
C VAL A 83 43.85 6.00 1.67
N LEU A 84 43.47 7.24 1.97
CA LEU A 84 44.29 8.41 1.68
C LEU A 84 45.60 8.41 2.47
N ASN A 85 45.55 8.10 3.76
CA ASN A 85 46.75 8.03 4.60
C ASN A 85 47.73 6.94 4.11
N GLN A 86 47.22 5.79 3.66
CA GLN A 86 48.05 4.73 3.05
C GLN A 86 48.69 5.20 1.75
N GLN A 87 47.97 5.89 0.87
CA GLN A 87 48.55 6.44 -0.36
C GLN A 87 49.67 7.44 -0.08
N ILE A 88 49.54 8.25 0.97
CA ILE A 88 50.59 9.20 1.38
C ILE A 88 51.80 8.44 1.96
N GLN A 89 51.57 7.39 2.73
CA GLN A 89 52.61 6.63 3.42
C GLN A 89 53.38 5.68 2.49
N ASP A 90 52.68 5.06 1.52
CA ASP A 90 53.23 4.14 0.54
C ASP A 90 53.70 4.85 -0.75
N GLY A 91 53.17 6.05 -1.03
CA GLY A 91 53.43 6.85 -2.23
C GLY A 91 54.33 8.08 -2.02
N GLY A 92 55.06 8.15 -0.91
CA GLY A 92 56.02 9.22 -0.59
C GLY A 92 57.29 9.27 -1.45
N GLU A 93 57.28 8.69 -2.65
CA GLU A 93 58.29 8.92 -3.69
C GLU A 93 57.64 9.72 -4.84
N GLU A 94 57.54 11.04 -4.67
CA GLU A 94 57.37 11.91 -5.84
C GLU A 94 58.68 11.86 -6.67
N PRO A 95 58.60 11.67 -8.00
CA PRO A 95 59.78 11.79 -8.85
C PRO A 95 60.21 13.27 -8.88
N GLU A 96 61.44 13.53 -8.40
CA GLU A 96 62.15 14.80 -8.55
C GLU A 96 62.00 15.32 -10.00
N PRO A 97 61.41 16.52 -10.22
CA PRO A 97 61.40 17.13 -11.53
C PRO A 97 62.81 17.65 -11.82
N GLY A 98 63.53 16.84 -12.61
CA GLY A 98 64.83 17.09 -13.21
C GLY A 98 65.48 18.46 -12.96
N ARG A 99 66.50 18.47 -12.11
CA ARG A 99 67.53 19.51 -12.10
C ARG A 99 68.47 19.33 -13.30
N GLY A 100 67.96 19.62 -14.49
CA GLY A 100 68.74 19.93 -15.68
C GLY A 100 68.89 21.44 -15.79
N SER A 101 69.93 22.02 -15.21
CA SER A 101 70.48 23.33 -15.63
C SER A 101 71.91 23.52 -15.11
N GLU A 102 72.83 23.42 -16.07
CA GLU A 102 73.82 24.46 -16.35
C GLU A 102 74.92 24.72 -15.29
N PHE A 103 76.01 23.97 -15.41
CA PHE A 103 77.39 24.46 -15.18
C PHE A 103 78.19 23.96 -16.40
N GLY A 104 78.86 24.75 -17.22
CA GLY A 104 79.54 26.01 -16.94
C GLY A 104 81.04 25.73 -16.93
N GLU A 105 81.64 25.78 -18.12
CA GLU A 105 83.08 25.70 -18.50
C GLU A 105 83.82 24.35 -18.43
#